data_AF-A0A9W4ILV7-F1
#
_entry.id   AF-A0A9W4ILV7-F1
#
_cell.length_a   1.000
_cell.length_b   1.000
_cell.length_c   1.000
_cell.angle_alpha   90.00
_cell.angle_beta   90.00
_cell.angle_gamma   90.00
#
_symmetry.space_group_name_H-M   'P 1'
#
loop_
_entity.id
_entity.type
_entity.pdbx_description
1 polymer ?
#
loop_
_entity_poly.entity_id
_entity_poly.type
_entity_poly.pdbx_seq_one_letter_code
_entity_poly.pdbx_strand_id
1 'polypeptide(L)' 'MAGPSKSLILDPALQKYYELNANRYKYWRWTPRHAMLSFVYMGLIPGVLGYIAYKYEVWENGLL' A
#
# COMPACT_ATOMS: atom_id res chain seq x y z
N MET A 1 15.73 -21.16 24.49
CA MET A 1 15.35 -19.73 24.49
C MET A 1 15.75 -19.16 25.84
N ALA A 2 16.72 -18.25 25.91
CA ALA A 2 17.11 -17.64 27.18
C ALA A 2 15.90 -16.92 27.80
N GLY A 3 15.73 -17.05 29.12
CA GLY A 3 14.62 -16.42 29.85
C GLY A 3 14.65 -14.88 29.74
N PRO A 4 13.53 -14.21 30.07
CA PRO A 4 13.37 -12.77 29.84
C PRO A 4 14.50 -11.98 30.54
N SER A 5 15.32 -11.29 29.75
CA SER A 5 16.34 -10.38 30.28
C SER A 5 15.67 -9.08 30.75
N LYS A 6 16.01 -8.61 31.95
CA LYS A 6 15.50 -7.34 32.52
C LYS A 6 15.83 -6.08 31.68
N SER A 7 16.64 -6.21 30.63
CA SER A 7 17.11 -5.11 29.78
C SER A 7 16.13 -4.70 28.69
N LEU A 8 15.17 -5.54 28.34
CA LEU A 8 14.12 -5.23 27.36
C LEU A 8 12.79 -5.03 28.10
N ILE A 9 12.64 -3.86 28.72
CA ILE A 9 11.33 -3.39 29.18
C ILE A 9 10.60 -2.89 27.95
N LEU A 10 9.69 -3.71 27.41
CA LEU A 10 8.79 -3.30 26.33
C LEU A 10 7.81 -2.25 26.85
N ASP A 11 7.84 -1.06 26.26
CA ASP A 11 6.84 -0.04 26.52
C ASP A 11 5.45 -0.54 26.04
N PRO A 12 4.44 -0.63 26.92
CA PRO A 12 3.10 -1.07 26.55
C PRO A 12 2.48 -0.23 25.43
N ALA A 13 2.80 1.06 25.33
CA ALA A 13 2.26 1.91 24.26
C ALA A 13 2.90 1.58 22.91
N LEU A 14 4.22 1.42 22.87
CA LEU A 14 4.97 0.96 21.70
C LEU A 14 4.47 -0.41 21.22
N GLN A 15 4.24 -1.35 22.14
CA GLN A 15 3.73 -2.68 21.80
C GLN A 15 2.35 -2.61 21.15
N LYS A 16 1.41 -1.84 21.72
CA LYS A 16 0.08 -1.61 21.12
C LYS A 16 0.15 -0.97 19.74
N TYR A 17 1.06 -0.02 19.53
CA TYR A 17 1.26 0.59 18.22
C TYR A 17 1.70 -0.45 17.19
N TYR A 18 2.68 -1.30 17.51
CA TYR A 18 3.10 -2.37 16.60
C TYR A 18 1.97 -3.35 16.30
N GLU A 19 1.22 -3.75 17.32
CA GLU A 19 0.06 -4.63 17.15
C GLU A 19 -1.02 -4.00 16.26
N LEU A 20 -1.32 -2.70 16.41
CA LEU A 20 -2.26 -1.97 15.55
C LEU A 20 -1.78 -1.89 14.10
N ASN A 21 -0.48 -1.68 13.87
CA ASN A 21 0.09 -1.64 12.53
C ASN A 21 0.00 -3.00 11.84
N ALA A 22 0.40 -4.08 12.54
CA ALA A 22 0.34 -5.43 12.01
C ALA A 22 -1.11 -5.89 11.73
N ASN A 23 -2.06 -5.48 12.57
CA ASN A 23 -3.47 -5.84 12.45
C ASN A 23 -4.33 -4.80 11.70
N ARG A 24 -3.73 -3.80 11.05
CA ARG A 24 -4.45 -2.67 10.43
C ARG A 24 -5.54 -3.12 9.45
N TYR A 25 -5.29 -4.18 8.70
CA TYR A 25 -6.25 -4.75 7.74
C TYR A 25 -7.55 -5.23 8.39
N LYS A 26 -7.53 -5.65 9.67
CA LYS A 26 -8.72 -6.10 10.39
C LYS A 26 -9.71 -4.97 10.67
N TYR A 27 -9.21 -3.74 10.83
CA TYR A 27 -10.01 -2.56 11.15
C TYR A 27 -10.38 -1.73 9.93
N TRP A 28 -10.03 -2.21 8.73
CA TRP A 28 -10.31 -1.53 7.47
C TRP A 28 -11.81 -1.46 7.17
N ARG A 29 -12.24 -0.34 6.57
CA ARG A 29 -13.62 -0.13 6.12
C ARG A 29 -13.63 0.55 4.76
N TRP A 30 -14.48 0.08 3.86
CA TRP A 30 -14.74 0.74 2.59
C TRP A 30 -15.60 1.99 2.80
N THR A 31 -14.93 3.13 3.00
CA THR A 31 -15.60 4.43 2.93
C THR A 31 -15.48 4.99 1.51
N PRO A 32 -16.38 5.90 1.07
CA PRO A 32 -16.32 6.47 -0.27
C PRO A 32 -14.96 7.08 -0.63
N ARG A 33 -14.30 7.73 0.34
CA ARG A 33 -12.94 8.26 0.16
C ARG A 33 -11.92 7.16 -0.15
N HIS A 34 -11.94 6.06 0.60
CA HIS A 34 -11.01 4.96 0.38
C HIS A 34 -11.28 4.24 -0.94
N ALA A 35 -12.55 4.04 -1.29
CA ALA A 35 -12.96 3.51 -2.60
C ALA A 35 -12.37 4.33 -3.76
N MET A 36 -12.51 5.65 -3.70
CA MET A 36 -11.96 6.54 -4.73
C MET A 36 -10.43 6.47 -4.80
N LEU A 37 -9.75 6.45 -3.64
CA LEU A 37 -8.29 6.31 -3.62
C LEU A 37 -7.84 4.98 -4.22
N SER A 38 -8.45 3.86 -3.83
CA SER A 38 -8.15 2.55 -4.40
C SER A 38 -8.35 2.54 -5.92
N PHE A 39 -9.46 3.11 -6.42
CA PHE A 39 -9.72 3.21 -7.85
C PHE A 39 -8.66 4.03 -8.59
N VAL A 40 -8.26 5.18 -8.05
CA VAL A 40 -7.26 6.05 -8.68
C VAL A 40 -5.91 5.33 -8.74
N TYR A 41 -5.44 4.78 -7.62
CA TYR A 41 -4.09 4.21 -7.54
C TYR A 41 -3.97 2.85 -8.25
N MET A 42 -5.04 2.04 -8.28
CA MET A 42 -5.00 0.73 -8.91
C MET A 42 -5.51 0.73 -10.37
N GLY A 43 -6.40 1.64 -10.73
CA GLY A 43 -7.01 1.71 -12.05
C GLY A 43 -6.52 2.89 -12.88
N LEU A 44 -6.75 4.11 -12.38
CA LEU A 44 -6.49 5.32 -13.16
C LEU A 44 -5.00 5.51 -13.46
N ILE A 45 -4.13 5.41 -12.45
CA ILE A 45 -2.69 5.62 -12.64
C ILE A 45 -2.09 4.56 -13.59
N PRO A 46 -2.28 3.24 -13.36
CA PRO A 46 -1.77 2.23 -14.29
C PRO A 46 -2.41 2.34 -15.69
N GLY A 47 -3.69 2.67 -15.77
CA GLY A 47 -4.40 2.84 -17.05
C GLY A 47 -3.87 4.02 -17.87
N VAL A 48 -3.62 5.17 -17.24
CA VAL A 48 -3.02 6.34 -17.91
C VAL A 48 -1.59 6.04 -18.33
N LEU A 49 -0.79 5.43 -17.46
CA LEU A 49 0.59 5.03 -17.81
C LEU A 49 0.61 4.04 -18.98
N GLY A 50 -0.26 3.03 -18.97
CA GLY A 50 -0.37 2.06 -20.06
C GLY A 50 -0.85 2.70 -21.36
N TYR A 51 -1.79 3.65 -21.30
CA TYR A 51 -2.25 4.39 -22.47
C TYR A 51 -1.14 5.24 -23.09
N ILE A 52 -0.40 5.98 -22.26
CA ILE A 52 0.73 6.80 -22.70
C ILE A 52 1.81 5.89 -23.30
N ALA A 53 2.20 4.83 -22.59
CA ALA A 53 3.17 3.87 -23.08
C ALA A 53 2.75 3.31 -24.44
N TYR A 54 1.52 2.81 -24.59
CA TYR A 54 1.03 2.28 -25.87
C TYR A 54 1.05 3.33 -26.99
N LYS A 55 0.61 4.56 -26.71
CA LYS A 55 0.55 5.63 -27.72
C LYS A 55 1.92 6.04 -28.23
N TYR A 56 2.92 6.12 -27.36
CA TYR A 56 4.27 6.55 -27.74
C TYR A 56 5.17 5.39 -28.15
N GLU A 57 5.01 4.19 -27.58
CA GLU A 57 5.71 2.98 -28.03
C GLU A 57 5.32 2.60 -29.46
N VAL A 58 4.04 2.69 -29.82
CA VAL A 58 3.59 2.52 -31.22
C VAL A 58 4.21 3.58 -32.14
N TRP A 59 4.43 4.80 -31.62
CA TRP A 59 5.04 5.90 -32.37
C TRP A 59 6.54 5.69 -32.59
N GLU A 60 7.26 5.18 -31.57
CA GLU A 60 8.70 4.90 -31.61
C GLU A 60 9.01 3.64 -32.46
N ASN A 61 8.16 2.61 -32.39
CA ASN A 61 8.34 1.35 -33.12
C ASN A 61 7.89 1.40 -34.59
N GLY A 62 7.45 2.57 -35.10
CA GLY A 62 7.26 2.82 -36.53
C GLY A 62 6.28 1.88 -37.26
N LEU A 63 5.23 1.38 -36.59
CA LEU A 63 4.20 0.56 -37.24
C LEU A 63 2.99 1.37 -37.77
N LEU A 64 3.29 2.54 -38.36
CA LEU A 64 2.49 3.19 -39.40
C LEU A 64 3.41 3.70 -40.51
#